data_AF-A0A2A9KM58-F1
#
_entry.id   AF-A0A2A9KM58-F1
#
_cell.length_a   1.000
_cell.length_b   1.000
_cell.length_c   1.000
_cell.angle_alpha   90.00
_cell.angle_beta   90.00
_cell.angle_gamma   90.00
#
_symmetry.space_group_name_H-M   'P 1'
#
loop_
_entity.id
_entity.type
_entity.pdbx_description
1 polymer ?
#
loop_
_entity_poly.entity_id
_entity_poly.type
_entity_poly.pdbx_seq_one_letter_code
_entity_poly.pdbx_strand_id
1 'polypeptide(L)'
;MNRFLKLPLLFDPDELLKDLRACETMEWSRHFHTDDYSGLWSGLALRSASGKADDIYSHPGSAGYIDTPVLGLCPYIASILGLFECEIESTRLLRLAPGAHIKEHRDVHTGYQFDVFRVHIPIETSTQVRFLVGGHALDMREGECWYADFSQPHSVENCGATARTNLILDCKRNDWSDTLFRQVGYDFAAEARSSRLDRATRTMVIAQLSEMKTDTAERLIKQLEAEADIDE
;
A
#
# COMPACT_ATOMS: atom_id res chain seq x y z
N MET A 1 -12.57 -9.98 -3.29
CA MET A 1 -11.69 -10.94 -3.99
C MET A 1 -10.25 -10.41 -4.01
N ASN A 2 -10.04 -9.10 -4.17
CA ASN A 2 -8.71 -8.49 -4.28
C ASN A 2 -8.13 -7.94 -2.95
N ARG A 3 -8.40 -8.59 -1.81
CA ARG A 3 -8.02 -8.04 -0.49
C ARG A 3 -6.51 -8.00 -0.27
N PHE A 4 -5.84 -9.08 -0.66
CA PHE A 4 -4.39 -9.20 -0.61
C PHE A 4 -3.97 -10.33 -1.54
N LEU A 5 -2.76 -10.21 -2.07
CA LEU A 5 -2.19 -11.14 -3.05
C LEU A 5 -0.71 -11.34 -2.73
N LYS A 6 -0.28 -12.60 -2.71
CA LYS A 6 1.14 -12.92 -2.68
C LYS A 6 1.70 -12.70 -4.08
N LEU A 7 2.64 -11.78 -4.21
CA LEU A 7 3.33 -11.51 -5.46
C LEU A 7 4.36 -12.62 -5.73
N PRO A 8 4.69 -12.91 -7.00
CA PRO A 8 5.61 -13.99 -7.37
C PRO A 8 7.08 -13.56 -7.22
N LEU A 9 7.38 -12.82 -6.15
CA LEU A 9 8.70 -12.31 -5.79
C LEU A 9 9.07 -12.87 -4.42
N LEU A 10 10.31 -13.32 -4.29
CA LEU A 10 10.86 -13.85 -3.04
C LEU A 10 12.27 -13.30 -2.88
N PHE A 11 12.55 -12.76 -1.69
CA PHE A 11 13.81 -12.12 -1.34
C PHE A 11 14.52 -12.92 -0.26
N ASP A 12 15.84 -12.80 -0.21
CA ASP A 12 16.69 -13.46 0.77
C ASP A 12 16.50 -12.79 2.15
N PRO A 13 15.97 -13.51 3.16
CA PRO A 13 15.76 -12.96 4.50
C PRO A 13 17.06 -12.50 5.18
N ASP A 14 18.18 -13.17 4.94
CA ASP A 14 19.45 -12.84 5.58
C ASP A 14 20.03 -11.54 5.03
N GLU A 15 19.89 -11.30 3.72
CA GLU A 15 20.29 -10.03 3.09
C GLU A 15 19.38 -8.87 3.51
N LEU A 16 18.07 -9.09 3.61
CA LEU A 16 17.14 -8.10 4.16
C LEU A 16 17.50 -7.72 5.61
N LEU A 17 17.86 -8.72 6.42
CA LEU A 17 18.22 -8.51 7.81
C LEU A 17 19.56 -7.77 7.96
N LYS A 18 20.52 -8.02 7.06
CA LYS A 18 21.80 -7.26 7.01
C LYS A 18 21.54 -5.77 6.78
N ASP A 19 20.71 -5.42 5.81
CA ASP A 19 20.33 -4.03 5.52
C ASP A 19 19.56 -3.39 6.68
N LEU A 20 18.64 -4.13 7.30
CA LEU A 20 17.92 -3.65 8.47
C LEU A 20 18.86 -3.36 9.65
N ARG A 21 19.84 -4.21 9.90
CA ARG A 21 20.84 -4.01 10.95
C ARG A 21 21.69 -2.77 10.72
N ALA A 22 22.01 -2.46 9.46
CA ALA A 22 22.73 -1.22 9.11
C ALA A 22 21.94 0.05 9.48
N CYS A 23 20.61 -0.07 9.64
CA CYS A 23 19.72 1.04 10.02
C CYS A 23 19.42 1.11 11.53
N GLU A 24 19.91 0.19 12.37
CA GLU A 24 19.53 0.12 13.79
C GLU A 24 19.95 1.36 14.58
N THR A 25 21.07 1.98 14.24
CA THR A 25 21.60 3.17 14.92
C THR A 25 20.98 4.47 14.43
N MET A 26 20.09 4.43 13.44
CA MET A 26 19.40 5.61 12.92
C MET A 26 18.30 6.06 13.90
N GLU A 27 17.87 7.31 13.78
CA GLU A 27 16.69 7.78 14.52
C GLU A 27 15.42 7.29 13.83
N TRP A 28 14.66 6.44 14.51
CA TRP A 28 13.38 5.92 14.02
C TRP A 28 12.23 6.83 14.48
N SER A 29 11.58 7.50 13.53
CA SER A 29 10.42 8.34 13.80
C SER A 29 9.26 7.53 14.36
N ARG A 30 8.64 8.00 15.44
CA ARG A 30 7.39 7.40 15.92
C ARG A 30 6.28 7.63 14.93
N HIS A 31 5.40 6.64 14.79
CA HIS A 31 4.18 6.83 14.02
C HIS A 31 3.29 7.86 14.73
N PHE A 32 2.74 8.79 13.95
CA PHE A 32 2.09 10.00 14.44
C PHE A 32 0.61 9.81 14.77
N HIS A 33 -0.06 8.82 14.16
CA HIS A 33 -1.43 8.43 14.51
C HIS A 33 -1.49 7.66 15.84
N THR A 34 -1.17 8.30 16.96
CA THR A 34 -1.16 7.65 18.28
C THR A 34 -2.52 7.11 18.71
N ASP A 35 -3.62 7.59 18.12
CA ASP A 35 -4.96 7.07 18.37
C ASP A 35 -5.19 5.71 17.70
N ASP A 36 -4.46 5.42 16.63
CA ASP A 36 -4.62 4.20 15.81
C ASP A 36 -3.75 3.05 16.29
N TYR A 37 -2.91 3.22 17.33
CA TYR A 37 -2.10 2.13 17.86
C TYR A 37 -1.88 2.23 19.38
N SER A 38 -1.41 1.13 19.97
CA SER A 38 -0.80 1.13 21.30
C SER A 38 0.56 0.44 21.25
N GLY A 39 1.43 0.76 22.22
CA GLY A 39 2.82 0.32 22.21
C GLY A 39 3.70 1.22 21.34
N LEU A 40 4.81 0.68 20.83
CA LEU A 40 5.74 1.43 19.98
C LEU A 40 5.59 1.00 18.52
N TRP A 41 5.21 1.96 17.68
CA TRP A 41 5.25 1.85 16.23
C TRP A 41 6.15 2.96 15.69
N SER A 42 7.19 2.59 14.95
CA SER A 42 8.14 3.54 14.39
C SER A 42 8.46 3.22 12.93
N GLY A 43 9.02 4.19 12.23
CA GLY A 43 9.42 4.05 10.84
C GLY A 43 10.70 4.78 10.50
N LEU A 44 11.27 4.40 9.36
CA LEU A 44 12.44 5.02 8.78
C LEU A 44 12.24 5.08 7.26
N ALA A 45 12.17 6.29 6.71
CA ALA A 45 12.00 6.47 5.28
C ALA A 45 13.30 6.17 4.54
N LEU A 46 13.20 5.36 3.50
CA LEU A 46 14.27 5.09 2.54
C LEU A 46 14.13 6.00 1.31
N ARG A 47 12.89 6.34 0.94
CA ARG A 47 12.53 7.30 -0.09
C ARG A 47 11.32 8.12 0.37
N SER A 48 11.40 9.44 0.31
CA SER A 48 10.37 10.37 0.81
C SER A 48 10.25 11.63 -0.05
N ALA A 49 9.16 12.38 0.10
CA ALA A 49 8.93 13.60 -0.66
C ALA A 49 9.94 14.70 -0.28
N SER A 50 10.32 14.78 1.00
CA SER A 50 11.32 15.73 1.49
C SER A 50 12.77 15.25 1.34
N GLY A 51 13.00 13.98 1.00
CA GLY A 51 14.32 13.33 1.02
C GLY A 51 14.86 13.10 2.44
N LYS A 52 14.07 13.34 3.49
CA LYS A 52 14.45 13.11 4.89
C LYS A 52 14.00 11.73 5.37
N ALA A 53 14.78 11.15 6.28
CA ALA A 53 14.56 9.83 6.86
C ALA A 53 13.37 9.80 7.86
N ASP A 54 13.01 10.95 8.42
CA ASP A 54 11.90 11.10 9.37
C ASP A 54 10.54 11.33 8.69
N ASP A 55 10.53 11.58 7.39
CA ASP A 55 9.34 11.75 6.53
C ASP A 55 8.79 10.39 6.11
N ILE A 56 8.18 9.70 7.08
CA ILE A 56 7.64 8.33 6.94
C ILE A 56 6.24 8.29 6.29
N TYR A 57 5.79 9.40 5.72
CA TYR A 57 4.43 9.57 5.19
C TYR A 57 4.37 9.17 3.71
N SER A 58 3.25 8.59 3.30
CA SER A 58 2.87 8.58 1.89
C SER A 58 2.30 9.96 1.54
N HIS A 59 2.83 10.62 0.52
CA HIS A 59 2.33 11.91 0.02
C HIS A 59 1.79 11.74 -1.42
N PRO A 60 0.60 11.13 -1.62
CA PRO A 60 0.12 10.81 -2.96
C PRO A 60 0.11 12.04 -3.86
N GLY A 61 0.74 11.94 -5.04
CA GLY A 61 0.79 13.04 -6.00
C GLY A 61 1.78 14.16 -5.70
N SER A 62 2.67 13.99 -4.72
CA SER A 62 3.85 14.86 -4.58
C SER A 62 4.77 14.70 -5.79
N ALA A 63 5.24 15.82 -6.35
CA ALA A 63 6.15 15.82 -7.48
C ALA A 63 7.58 15.46 -7.01
N GLY A 64 7.95 14.19 -7.19
CA GLY A 64 9.32 13.73 -7.04
C GLY A 64 9.65 13.25 -5.63
N TYR A 65 9.71 11.94 -5.49
CA TYR A 65 10.24 11.30 -4.30
C TYR A 65 11.74 11.07 -4.43
N ILE A 66 12.46 11.31 -3.34
CA ILE A 66 13.91 11.40 -3.29
C ILE A 66 14.44 10.29 -2.38
N ASP A 67 15.48 9.60 -2.82
CA ASP A 67 16.19 8.64 -1.98
C ASP A 67 16.84 9.37 -0.80
N THR A 68 16.55 8.87 0.40
CA THR A 68 17.17 9.36 1.62
C THR A 68 18.60 8.80 1.73
N PRO A 69 19.49 9.40 2.52
CA PRO A 69 20.80 8.82 2.82
C PRO A 69 20.74 7.41 3.43
N VAL A 70 19.61 7.03 4.04
CA VAL A 70 19.42 5.70 4.64
C VAL A 70 19.43 4.61 3.56
N LEU A 71 18.89 4.87 2.37
CA LEU A 71 18.88 3.88 1.29
C LEU A 71 20.31 3.50 0.87
N GLY A 72 21.26 4.43 0.97
CA GLY A 72 22.69 4.16 0.72
C GLY A 72 23.34 3.17 1.69
N LEU A 73 22.69 2.89 2.83
CA LEU A 73 23.11 1.86 3.79
C LEU A 73 22.51 0.48 3.49
N CYS A 74 21.55 0.41 2.56
CA CYS A 74 20.73 -0.76 2.31
C CYS A 74 20.89 -1.24 0.84
N PRO A 75 22.06 -1.78 0.46
CA PRO A 75 22.32 -2.20 -0.92
C PRO A 75 21.36 -3.29 -1.43
N TYR A 76 20.93 -4.22 -0.58
CA TYR A 76 20.02 -5.27 -1.00
C TYR A 76 18.61 -4.72 -1.24
N ILE A 77 18.09 -3.89 -0.34
CA ILE A 77 16.82 -3.19 -0.50
C ILE A 77 16.86 -2.29 -1.74
N ALA A 78 17.95 -1.57 -1.98
CA ALA A 78 18.11 -0.77 -3.20
C ALA A 78 18.02 -1.64 -4.47
N SER A 79 18.60 -2.84 -4.45
CA SER A 79 18.46 -3.80 -5.57
C SER A 79 17.02 -4.28 -5.75
N ILE A 80 16.27 -4.47 -4.66
CA ILE A 80 14.84 -4.84 -4.71
C ILE A 80 14.03 -3.73 -5.37
N LEU A 81 14.26 -2.46 -5.02
CA LEU A 81 13.54 -1.34 -5.64
C LEU A 81 13.75 -1.32 -7.16
N GLY A 82 14.94 -1.68 -7.64
CA GLY A 82 15.25 -1.77 -9.06
C GLY A 82 14.52 -2.89 -9.83
N LEU A 83 13.85 -3.82 -9.13
CA LEU A 83 13.04 -4.88 -9.75
C LEU A 83 11.60 -4.46 -10.05
N PHE A 84 11.13 -3.37 -9.42
CA PHE A 84 9.79 -2.85 -9.65
C PHE A 84 9.82 -1.91 -10.86
N GLU A 85 9.29 -2.38 -11.99
CA GLU A 85 9.22 -1.59 -13.23
C GLU A 85 8.02 -0.62 -13.21
N CYS A 86 7.87 0.11 -12.11
CA CYS A 86 6.84 1.12 -11.90
C CYS A 86 7.43 2.29 -11.11
N GLU A 87 6.74 3.42 -11.12
CA GLU A 87 7.12 4.53 -10.24
C GLU A 87 6.87 4.12 -8.78
N ILE A 88 7.94 4.08 -7.98
CA ILE A 88 7.85 3.95 -6.53
C ILE A 88 7.74 5.38 -5.97
N GLU A 89 6.57 5.69 -5.42
CA GLU A 89 6.34 6.94 -4.72
C GLU A 89 7.17 6.92 -3.44
N SER A 90 6.83 6.12 -2.44
CA SER A 90 7.60 6.10 -1.18
C SER A 90 8.05 4.71 -0.79
N THR A 91 9.18 4.64 -0.08
CA THR A 91 9.70 3.40 0.50
C THR A 91 10.11 3.65 1.93
N ARG A 92 9.69 2.78 2.86
CA ARG A 92 10.02 2.91 4.29
C ARG A 92 10.09 1.57 5.00
N LEU A 93 10.89 1.51 6.04
CA LEU A 93 10.84 0.43 7.03
C LEU A 93 9.82 0.82 8.10
N LEU A 94 8.88 -0.08 8.41
CA LEU A 94 7.94 0.08 9.52
C LEU A 94 8.15 -1.02 10.55
N ARG A 95 8.37 -0.63 11.80
CA ARG A 95 8.66 -1.50 12.93
C ARG A 95 7.57 -1.39 14.00
N LEU A 96 6.95 -2.52 14.31
CA LEU A 96 5.99 -2.67 15.39
C LEU A 96 6.63 -3.48 16.52
N ALA A 97 6.76 -2.88 17.70
CA ALA A 97 7.41 -3.50 18.85
C ALA A 97 6.62 -4.72 19.39
N PRO A 98 7.26 -5.61 20.16
CA PRO A 98 6.57 -6.66 20.90
C PRO A 98 5.40 -6.10 21.74
N GLY A 99 4.24 -6.75 21.66
CA GLY A 99 3.02 -6.37 22.39
C GLY A 99 2.30 -5.12 21.85
N ALA A 100 2.84 -4.45 20.83
CA ALA A 100 2.17 -3.31 20.20
C ALA A 100 1.05 -3.77 19.26
N HIS A 101 0.02 -2.95 19.13
CA HIS A 101 -1.11 -3.22 18.23
C HIS A 101 -1.50 -1.96 17.45
N ILE A 102 -1.83 -2.13 16.18
CA ILE A 102 -2.47 -1.16 15.31
C ILE A 102 -3.95 -1.53 15.25
N LYS A 103 -4.81 -0.62 15.72
CA LYS A 103 -6.26 -0.76 15.77
C LYS A 103 -6.84 -0.86 14.37
N GLU A 104 -8.06 -1.39 14.28
CA GLU A 104 -8.76 -1.47 13.01
C GLU A 104 -9.03 -0.08 12.44
N HIS A 105 -8.54 0.16 11.22
CA HIS A 105 -8.74 1.40 10.48
C HIS A 105 -8.80 1.13 8.97
N ARG A 106 -8.99 2.19 8.19
CA ARG A 106 -8.97 2.19 6.72
C ARG A 106 -8.09 3.31 6.23
N ASP A 107 -7.24 3.00 5.26
CA ASP A 107 -6.48 4.01 4.53
C ASP A 107 -7.28 4.45 3.31
N VAL A 108 -7.41 5.76 3.11
CA VAL A 108 -8.19 6.30 2.00
C VAL A 108 -7.42 6.16 0.68
N HIS A 109 -8.06 5.63 -0.36
CA HIS A 109 -7.54 5.54 -1.73
C HIS A 109 -6.19 4.80 -1.90
N THR A 110 -5.96 3.72 -1.14
CA THR A 110 -4.72 2.92 -1.19
C THR A 110 -4.85 1.57 -1.92
N GLY A 111 -6.05 1.24 -2.40
CA GLY A 111 -6.31 0.04 -3.19
C GLY A 111 -5.89 0.18 -4.66
N TYR A 112 -5.67 -0.95 -5.34
CA TYR A 112 -5.16 -1.01 -6.72
C TYR A 112 -6.06 -0.32 -7.75
N GLN A 113 -7.36 -0.29 -7.46
CA GLN A 113 -8.38 0.43 -8.22
C GLN A 113 -8.22 1.97 -8.22
N PHE A 114 -7.35 2.52 -7.38
CA PHE A 114 -7.06 3.95 -7.29
C PHE A 114 -5.70 4.32 -7.92
N ASP A 115 -5.25 3.51 -8.90
CA ASP A 115 -3.99 3.68 -9.63
C ASP A 115 -2.72 3.67 -8.77
N VAL A 116 -2.82 3.11 -7.56
CA VAL A 116 -1.71 2.94 -6.61
C VAL A 116 -1.76 1.56 -5.96
N PHE A 117 -0.63 1.05 -5.49
CA PHE A 117 -0.60 -0.13 -4.65
C PHE A 117 0.49 -0.06 -3.60
N ARG A 118 0.22 -0.68 -2.45
CA ARG A 118 1.20 -0.85 -1.39
C ARG A 118 1.69 -2.30 -1.34
N VAL A 119 3.00 -2.45 -1.36
CA VAL A 119 3.69 -3.74 -1.22
C VAL A 119 4.31 -3.83 0.17
N HIS A 120 4.19 -5.01 0.77
CA HIS A 120 4.77 -5.40 2.04
C HIS A 120 5.77 -6.53 1.83
N ILE A 121 6.99 -6.34 2.32
CA ILE A 121 8.03 -7.37 2.38
C ILE A 121 8.45 -7.53 3.84
N PRO A 122 8.06 -8.62 4.54
CA PRO A 122 8.48 -8.85 5.91
C PRO A 122 9.98 -9.13 5.98
N ILE A 123 10.68 -8.42 6.88
CA ILE A 123 12.10 -8.63 7.18
C ILE A 123 12.23 -9.41 8.48
N GLU A 124 11.50 -8.97 9.51
CA GLU A 124 11.38 -9.67 10.78
C GLU A 124 9.89 -9.88 11.06
N THR A 125 9.48 -11.12 11.32
CA THR A 125 8.08 -11.44 11.67
C THR A 125 8.01 -12.70 12.53
N SER A 126 6.82 -13.08 12.98
CA SER A 126 6.61 -14.35 13.67
C SER A 126 5.19 -14.87 13.46
N THR A 127 4.96 -16.14 13.77
CA THR A 127 3.62 -16.76 13.75
C THR A 127 2.67 -16.18 14.81
N GLN A 128 3.16 -15.30 15.69
CA GLN A 128 2.37 -14.62 16.71
C GLN A 128 1.94 -13.21 16.27
N VAL A 129 2.28 -12.79 15.04
CA VAL A 129 1.71 -11.60 14.42
C VAL A 129 0.32 -11.93 13.89
N ARG A 130 -0.69 -11.18 14.29
CA ARG A 130 -2.05 -11.28 13.76
C ARG A 130 -2.33 -10.08 12.89
N PHE A 131 -2.33 -10.29 11.57
CA PHE A 131 -2.67 -9.25 10.61
C PHE A 131 -4.01 -9.59 9.97
N LEU A 132 -5.00 -8.70 10.13
CA LEU A 132 -6.30 -8.83 9.49
C LEU A 132 -6.47 -7.77 8.41
N VAL A 133 -6.99 -8.18 7.25
CA VAL A 133 -7.38 -7.28 6.14
C VAL A 133 -8.75 -7.72 5.63
N GLY A 134 -9.73 -6.83 5.69
CA GLY A 134 -11.12 -7.10 5.35
C GLY A 134 -11.73 -8.26 6.14
N GLY A 135 -11.32 -8.44 7.40
CA GLY A 135 -11.74 -9.54 8.28
C GLY A 135 -11.06 -10.89 8.03
N HIS A 136 -10.07 -10.96 7.14
CA HIS A 136 -9.32 -12.18 6.85
C HIS A 136 -7.87 -12.08 7.33
N ALA A 137 -7.34 -13.18 7.86
CA ALA A 137 -5.93 -13.27 8.27
C ALA A 137 -4.99 -13.22 7.05
N LEU A 138 -3.94 -12.41 7.17
CA LEU A 138 -2.86 -12.27 6.21
C LEU A 138 -1.54 -12.71 6.87
N ASP A 139 -1.16 -13.96 6.61
CA ASP A 139 0.03 -14.58 7.20
C ASP A 139 1.25 -14.40 6.29
N MET A 140 1.99 -13.31 6.48
CA MET A 140 3.19 -13.01 5.69
C MET A 140 4.45 -13.60 6.34
N ARG A 141 5.31 -14.25 5.54
CA ARG A 141 6.60 -14.79 5.99
C ARG A 141 7.76 -13.93 5.50
N GLU A 142 8.91 -14.07 6.18
CA GLU A 142 10.13 -13.33 5.86
C GLU A 142 10.54 -13.53 4.39
N GLY A 143 10.92 -12.43 3.73
CA GLY A 143 11.31 -12.42 2.32
C GLY A 143 10.15 -12.53 1.32
N GLU A 144 8.92 -12.87 1.75
CA GLU A 144 7.78 -12.88 0.85
C GLU A 144 7.37 -11.46 0.44
N CYS A 145 6.74 -11.34 -0.73
CA CYS A 145 6.26 -10.07 -1.27
C CYS A 145 4.73 -10.10 -1.37
N TRP A 146 4.06 -9.12 -0.77
CA TRP A 146 2.60 -9.10 -0.65
C TRP A 146 2.02 -7.75 -1.05
N TYR A 147 0.96 -7.78 -1.85
CA TYR A 147 0.02 -6.67 -1.98
C TYR A 147 -1.11 -6.82 -0.96
N ALA A 148 -1.58 -5.72 -0.38
CA ALA A 148 -2.82 -5.67 0.39
C ALA A 148 -3.59 -4.36 0.14
N ASP A 149 -4.91 -4.47 0.07
CA ASP A 149 -5.84 -3.36 -0.10
C ASP A 149 -6.17 -2.74 1.28
N PHE A 150 -5.42 -1.71 1.65
CA PHE A 150 -5.62 -1.00 2.92
C PHE A 150 -6.85 -0.09 2.95
N SER A 151 -7.58 0.04 1.83
CA SER A 151 -8.91 0.65 1.86
C SER A 151 -9.95 -0.22 2.57
N GLN A 152 -9.67 -1.51 2.74
CA GLN A 152 -10.42 -2.42 3.59
C GLN A 152 -10.07 -2.19 5.08
N PRO A 153 -10.99 -2.52 6.02
CA PRO A 153 -10.67 -2.50 7.45
C PRO A 153 -9.49 -3.43 7.70
N HIS A 154 -8.48 -2.94 8.41
CA HIS A 154 -7.31 -3.72 8.70
C HIS A 154 -6.70 -3.37 10.05
N SER A 155 -6.08 -4.36 10.69
CA SER A 155 -5.49 -4.26 12.03
C SER A 155 -4.27 -5.17 12.14
N VAL A 156 -3.31 -4.82 13.00
CA VAL A 156 -2.12 -5.64 13.25
C VAL A 156 -1.90 -5.76 14.76
N GLU A 157 -1.79 -6.97 15.29
CA GLU A 157 -1.26 -7.23 16.63
C GLU A 157 0.07 -7.96 16.53
N ASN A 158 1.12 -7.43 17.18
CA ASN A 158 2.35 -8.18 17.39
C ASN A 158 2.33 -8.83 18.77
N CYS A 159 1.80 -10.06 18.87
CA CYS A 159 1.82 -10.83 20.13
C CYS A 159 3.16 -11.54 20.38
N GLY A 160 4.14 -11.42 19.47
CA GLY A 160 5.44 -12.06 19.58
C GLY A 160 6.40 -11.37 20.55
N ALA A 161 7.52 -12.04 20.82
CA ALA A 161 8.59 -11.51 21.67
C ALA A 161 9.61 -10.64 20.91
N THR A 162 9.56 -10.64 19.57
CA THR A 162 10.45 -9.89 18.69
C THR A 162 9.70 -8.78 17.97
N ALA A 163 10.44 -7.79 17.46
CA ALA A 163 9.84 -6.75 16.63
C ALA A 163 9.32 -7.36 15.32
N ARG A 164 8.25 -6.78 14.79
CA ARG A 164 7.77 -7.02 13.43
C ARG A 164 8.23 -5.86 12.57
N THR A 165 9.16 -6.10 11.65
CA THR A 165 9.71 -5.08 10.76
C THR A 165 9.39 -5.45 9.31
N ASN A 166 8.76 -4.54 8.55
CA ASN A 166 8.48 -4.75 7.13
C ASN A 166 9.04 -3.58 6.31
N LEU A 167 9.54 -3.90 5.13
CA LEU A 167 9.78 -2.95 4.05
C LEU A 167 8.45 -2.69 3.33
N ILE A 168 8.09 -1.42 3.21
CA ILE A 168 6.85 -0.95 2.58
C ILE A 168 7.22 -0.14 1.35
N LEU A 169 6.60 -0.45 0.21
CA LEU A 169 6.68 0.34 -1.02
C LEU A 169 5.28 0.82 -1.38
N ASP A 170 5.11 2.12 -1.60
CA ASP A 170 3.93 2.68 -2.27
C ASP A 170 4.28 2.95 -3.73
N CYS A 171 3.55 2.34 -4.65
CA CYS A 171 3.84 2.33 -6.08
C CYS A 171 2.67 2.86 -6.91
N LYS A 172 2.95 3.41 -8.09
CA LYS A 172 1.96 3.71 -9.12
C LYS A 172 1.63 2.49 -9.95
N ARG A 173 0.35 2.27 -10.19
CA ARG A 173 -0.15 1.26 -11.14
C ARG A 173 0.29 1.59 -12.57
N ASN A 174 0.70 0.57 -13.32
CA ASN A 174 1.01 0.66 -14.74
C ASN A 174 0.82 -0.72 -15.43
N ASP A 175 1.17 -0.82 -16.72
CA ASP A 175 1.04 -2.05 -17.51
C ASP A 175 1.84 -3.24 -16.94
N TRP A 176 3.00 -2.97 -16.34
CA TRP A 176 3.82 -3.99 -15.69
C TRP A 176 3.11 -4.55 -14.46
N SER A 177 2.61 -3.68 -13.58
CA SER A 177 1.88 -4.13 -12.39
C SER A 177 0.58 -4.83 -12.77
N ASP A 178 -0.10 -4.41 -13.84
CA ASP A 178 -1.32 -5.07 -14.34
C ASP A 178 -1.03 -6.51 -14.79
N THR A 179 0.11 -6.72 -15.44
CA THR A 179 0.58 -8.04 -15.83
C THR A 179 0.87 -8.91 -14.61
N LEU A 180 1.61 -8.35 -13.64
CA LEU A 180 1.97 -9.01 -12.39
C LEU A 180 0.71 -9.42 -11.59
N PHE A 181 -0.23 -8.50 -11.42
CA PHE A 181 -1.46 -8.70 -10.64
C PHE A 181 -2.37 -9.72 -11.30
N ARG A 182 -2.47 -9.71 -12.64
CA ARG A 182 -3.20 -10.74 -13.39
C ARG A 182 -2.63 -12.13 -13.17
N GLN A 183 -1.30 -12.27 -13.14
CA GLN A 183 -0.63 -13.55 -12.92
C GLN A 183 -0.96 -14.16 -11.55
N VAL A 184 -1.13 -13.33 -10.52
CA VAL A 184 -1.45 -13.79 -9.16
C VAL A 184 -2.94 -13.83 -8.86
N GLY A 185 -3.80 -13.63 -9.85
CA GLY A 185 -5.24 -13.80 -9.73
C GLY A 185 -6.00 -12.58 -9.24
N TYR A 186 -5.48 -11.37 -9.43
CA TYR A 186 -6.26 -10.15 -9.24
C TYR A 186 -7.47 -10.14 -10.19
N ASP A 187 -8.67 -9.96 -9.65
CA ASP A 187 -9.92 -9.95 -10.40
C ASP A 187 -10.24 -8.52 -10.87
N PHE A 188 -9.74 -8.18 -12.07
CA PHE A 188 -10.02 -6.90 -12.74
C PHE A 188 -11.50 -6.73 -13.09
N ALA A 189 -12.24 -7.82 -13.29
CA ALA A 189 -13.67 -7.73 -13.55
C ALA A 189 -14.45 -7.38 -12.27
N ALA A 190 -14.03 -7.90 -11.12
CA ALA A 190 -14.59 -7.49 -9.83
C ALA A 190 -14.26 -6.03 -9.50
N GLU A 191 -13.04 -5.57 -9.79
CA GLU A 191 -12.69 -4.16 -9.69
C GLU A 191 -13.65 -3.29 -10.52
N ALA A 192 -13.79 -3.60 -11.81
CA ALA A 192 -14.65 -2.85 -12.71
C ALA A 192 -16.13 -2.84 -12.28
N ARG A 193 -16.61 -3.92 -11.63
CA ARG A 193 -17.96 -3.94 -11.03
C ARG A 193 -18.07 -3.06 -9.80
N SER A 194 -17.01 -2.96 -9.00
CA SER A 194 -16.99 -2.17 -7.75
C SER A 194 -16.79 -0.67 -7.98
N SER A 195 -16.16 -0.28 -9.09
CA SER A 195 -16.01 1.12 -9.48
C SER A 195 -17.25 1.70 -10.16
N ARG A 196 -18.20 0.86 -10.60
CA ARG A 196 -19.49 1.32 -11.15
C ARG A 196 -20.31 1.98 -10.06
N LEU A 197 -20.77 3.20 -10.35
CA LEU A 197 -21.78 3.85 -9.54
C LEU A 197 -23.07 3.04 -9.57
N ASP A 198 -23.66 2.80 -8.40
CA ASP A 198 -25.01 2.26 -8.33
C ASP A 198 -26.00 3.19 -9.07
N ARG A 199 -27.13 2.64 -9.51
CA ARG A 199 -28.09 3.37 -10.34
C ARG A 199 -28.53 4.69 -9.70
N ALA A 200 -28.78 4.72 -8.40
CA ALA A 200 -29.26 5.91 -7.72
C ALA A 200 -28.17 6.99 -7.65
N THR A 201 -26.95 6.62 -7.24
CA THR A 201 -25.81 7.53 -7.19
C THR A 201 -25.44 8.05 -8.57
N ARG A 202 -25.47 7.20 -9.60
CA ARG A 202 -25.22 7.57 -10.99
C ARG A 202 -26.24 8.60 -11.50
N THR A 203 -27.53 8.38 -11.24
CA THR A 203 -28.59 9.34 -11.58
C THR A 203 -28.38 10.69 -10.89
N MET A 204 -27.97 10.69 -9.62
CA MET A 204 -27.66 11.94 -8.90
C MET A 204 -26.46 12.67 -9.51
N VAL A 205 -25.38 11.96 -9.84
CA VAL A 205 -24.19 12.55 -10.47
C VAL A 205 -24.53 13.14 -11.84
N ILE A 206 -25.30 12.41 -12.66
CA ILE A 206 -25.76 12.90 -13.98
C ILE A 206 -26.61 14.18 -13.82
N ALA A 207 -27.55 14.20 -12.86
CA ALA A 207 -28.39 15.37 -12.60
C ALA A 207 -27.53 16.58 -12.22
N GLN A 208 -26.54 16.40 -11.35
CA GLN A 208 -25.67 17.49 -10.90
C GLN A 208 -24.71 17.98 -12.00
N LEU A 209 -24.15 17.08 -12.81
CA LEU A 209 -23.35 17.44 -13.98
C LEU A 209 -24.18 18.22 -15.02
N SER A 210 -25.47 17.87 -15.17
CA SER A 210 -26.38 18.53 -16.13
C SER A 210 -26.62 20.01 -15.77
N GLU A 211 -26.52 20.37 -14.49
CA GLU A 211 -26.64 21.77 -14.04
C GLU A 211 -25.42 22.62 -14.42
N MET A 212 -24.24 22.01 -14.56
CA MET A 212 -22.99 22.72 -14.84
C MET A 212 -22.92 23.27 -16.28
N LYS A 213 -23.67 22.69 -17.23
CA LYS A 213 -23.77 23.15 -18.63
C LYS A 213 -22.41 23.44 -19.30
N THR A 214 -21.46 22.53 -19.12
CA THR A 214 -20.14 22.61 -19.76
C THR A 214 -19.92 21.41 -20.68
N ASP A 215 -19.12 21.59 -21.74
CA ASP A 215 -18.76 20.50 -22.66
C ASP A 215 -18.10 19.31 -21.93
N THR A 216 -17.34 19.59 -20.87
CA THR A 216 -16.74 18.57 -20.01
C THR A 216 -17.80 17.76 -19.27
N ALA A 217 -18.82 18.44 -18.72
CA ALA A 217 -19.93 17.78 -18.03
C ALA A 217 -20.78 16.95 -19.01
N GLU A 218 -21.07 17.45 -20.20
CA GLU A 218 -21.80 16.70 -21.24
C GLU A 218 -21.04 15.43 -21.66
N ARG A 219 -19.71 15.49 -21.76
CA ARG A 219 -18.88 14.32 -22.06
C ARG A 219 -18.92 13.29 -20.92
N LEU A 220 -18.86 13.73 -19.67
CA LEU A 220 -18.94 12.85 -18.50
C LEU A 220 -20.32 12.20 -18.38
N ILE A 221 -21.41 12.93 -18.65
CA ILE A 221 -22.76 12.38 -18.67
C ILE A 221 -22.86 11.24 -19.69
N LYS A 222 -22.39 11.45 -20.92
CA LYS A 222 -22.41 10.40 -21.96
C LYS A 222 -21.62 9.14 -21.56
N GLN A 223 -20.51 9.30 -20.84
CA GLN A 223 -19.76 8.15 -20.31
C GLN A 223 -20.58 7.38 -19.26
N LEU A 224 -21.19 8.10 -18.30
CA LEU A 224 -22.02 7.50 -17.25
C LEU A 224 -23.29 6.83 -17.79
N GLU A 225 -23.89 7.37 -18.85
CA GLU A 225 -25.04 6.78 -19.55
C GLU A 225 -24.65 5.52 -20.33
N ALA A 226 -23.51 5.53 -21.04
CA ALA A 226 -23.02 4.35 -21.76
C ALA A 226 -22.66 3.18 -20.82
N GLU A 227 -22.25 3.47 -19.58
CA GLU A 227 -22.06 2.46 -18.54
C GLU A 227 -23.38 1.83 -18.06
N ALA A 228 -24.54 2.48 -18.27
CA ALA A 228 -25.86 1.95 -17.91
C ALA A 228 -26.40 0.95 -18.93
N ASP A 229 -26.15 1.16 -20.22
CA ASP A 229 -26.59 0.26 -21.30
C ASP A 229 -25.87 -1.10 -21.29
N ILE A 230 -24.77 -1.23 -20.52
CA ILE A 230 -24.03 -2.49 -20.33
C ILE A 230 -24.61 -3.31 -19.15
N ASP A 231 -25.42 -2.69 -18.28
CA ASP A 231 -26.05 -3.31 -17.11
C ASP A 231 -27.45 -3.94 -17.42
N GLU A 232 -28.04 -3.68 -18.60
CA GLU A 232 -29.30 -4.27 -19.10
C GLU A 232 -29.09 -5.39 -20.13
#